data_AF-A0A7S3XHG5-F1
#
_entry.id   AF-A0A7S3XHG5-F1
#
_cell.length_a   1.000
_cell.length_b   1.000
_cell.length_c   1.000
_cell.angle_alpha   90.00
_cell.angle_beta   90.00
_cell.angle_gamma   90.00
#
_symmetry.space_group_name_H-M   'P 1'
#
loop_
_entity.id
_entity.type
_entity.pdbx_description
1 polymer ?
#
loop_
_entity_poly.entity_id
_entity_poly.type
_entity_poly.pdbx_seq_one_letter_code
_entity_poly.pdbx_strand_id
1 'polypeptide(L)'
;IVVRGETIKMTEINFLCVHKKLRSKRLAPVLIKEVTRRVNREGVWQAVYTAGVVLPRPVAECRYYHRSLNPKKLISKTGLNSQTGTCCHRLPHSFQPAARKPPEPLHHHPSSQSPTQRHLEANMAQL
;
A
#
# COMPACT_ATOMS: atom_id res chain seq x y z
N ILE A 1 2.57 4.10 -14.04
CA ILE A 1 2.46 5.09 -12.94
C ILE A 1 2.43 6.46 -13.58
N VAL A 2 1.49 7.33 -13.20
CA VAL A 2 1.38 8.68 -13.80
C VAL A 2 2.20 9.67 -12.99
N VAL A 3 3.14 10.35 -13.63
CA VAL A 3 3.98 11.39 -13.01
C VAL A 3 3.88 12.63 -13.88
N ARG A 4 3.45 13.76 -13.30
CA ARG A 4 3.26 15.04 -14.03
C ARG A 4 2.39 14.91 -15.29
N GLY A 5 1.35 14.08 -15.24
CA GLY A 5 0.43 13.86 -16.38
C GLY A 5 0.89 12.82 -17.41
N GLU A 6 2.13 12.34 -17.32
CA GLU A 6 2.66 11.32 -18.24
C GLU A 6 2.62 9.92 -17.62
N THR A 7 2.17 8.93 -18.39
CA THR A 7 2.19 7.53 -17.96
C THR A 7 3.57 6.93 -18.20
N ILE A 8 4.32 6.70 -17.12
CA ILE A 8 5.64 6.10 -17.15
C ILE A 8 5.53 4.62 -16.75
N LYS A 9 6.21 3.75 -17.51
CA LYS A 9 6.40 2.35 -17.18
C LYS A 9 7.49 2.25 -16.11
N MET A 10 7.12 1.78 -14.92
CA MET A 10 8.01 1.65 -13.76
C MET A 10 7.81 0.30 -13.08
N THR A 11 8.84 -0.21 -12.40
CA THR A 11 8.75 -1.45 -11.61
C THR A 11 8.36 -1.15 -10.17
N GLU A 12 7.39 -1.89 -9.62
CA GLU A 12 7.05 -1.81 -8.19
C GLU A 12 7.87 -2.82 -7.38
N ILE A 13 8.52 -2.37 -6.32
CA ILE A 13 9.32 -3.20 -5.40
C ILE A 13 8.65 -3.18 -4.01
N ASN A 14 8.28 -4.35 -3.49
CA ASN A 14 7.57 -4.47 -2.21
C ASN A 14 8.30 -5.37 -1.21
N PHE A 15 8.51 -6.66 -1.53
CA PHE A 15 8.94 -7.67 -0.55
C PHE A 15 10.47 -7.90 -0.46
N LEU A 16 11.25 -6.85 -0.22
CA LEU A 16 12.68 -7.02 0.08
C LEU A 16 12.87 -7.49 1.52
N CYS A 17 13.22 -8.76 1.71
CA CYS A 17 13.47 -9.34 3.03
C CYS A 17 14.81 -10.09 3.07
N VAL A 18 15.57 -9.88 4.15
CA VAL A 18 16.80 -10.62 4.46
C VAL A 18 16.61 -11.38 5.76
N HIS A 19 17.08 -12.62 5.79
CA HIS A 19 17.08 -13.46 6.99
C HIS A 19 17.75 -12.75 8.17
N LYS A 20 17.17 -12.85 9.38
CA LYS A 20 17.58 -12.07 10.56
C LYS A 20 19.08 -12.20 10.87
N LYS A 21 19.64 -13.42 10.75
CA LYS A 21 21.07 -13.70 11.02
C LYS A 21 22.05 -13.10 10.00
N LEU A 22 21.58 -12.76 8.80
CA LEU A 22 22.44 -12.33 7.69
C LEU A 22 22.41 -10.80 7.46
N ARG A 23 21.69 -10.04 8.28
CA ARG A 23 21.57 -8.58 8.13
C ARG A 23 22.90 -7.85 8.31
N SER A 24 23.80 -8.41 9.11
CA SER A 24 25.17 -7.87 9.31
C SER A 24 26.07 -8.02 8.08
N LYS A 25 25.74 -8.92 7.14
CA LYS A 25 26.59 -9.24 5.97
C LYS A 25 26.35 -8.36 4.75
N ARG A 26 25.59 -7.25 4.88
CA ARG A 26 25.30 -6.31 3.77
C ARG A 26 24.71 -6.98 2.51
N LEU A 27 23.85 -7.98 2.68
CA LEU A 27 23.18 -8.66 1.56
C LEU A 27 22.10 -7.80 0.87
N ALA A 28 21.43 -6.92 1.61
CA ALA A 28 20.36 -6.08 1.05
C ALA A 28 20.84 -5.21 -0.13
N PRO A 29 21.99 -4.49 -0.05
CA PRO A 29 22.56 -3.79 -1.20
C PRO A 29 22.84 -4.67 -2.42
N VAL A 30 23.26 -5.92 -2.22
CA VAL A 30 23.55 -6.86 -3.32
C VAL A 30 22.25 -7.31 -3.99
N LEU A 31 21.21 -7.61 -3.21
CA LEU A 31 19.89 -7.95 -3.72
C LEU A 31 19.28 -6.78 -4.50
N ILE A 32 19.39 -5.55 -3.99
CA ILE A 32 18.91 -4.35 -4.68
C ILE A 32 19.64 -4.21 -6.02
N LYS A 33 20.98 -4.34 -6.05
CA LYS A 33 21.76 -4.29 -7.30
C LYS A 33 21.32 -5.36 -8.30
N GLU A 34 21.05 -6.58 -7.85
CA GLU A 34 20.60 -7.66 -8.72
C GLU A 34 19.18 -7.42 -9.26
N VAL A 35 18.26 -6.91 -8.44
CA VAL A 35 16.92 -6.52 -8.90
C VAL A 35 17.01 -5.39 -9.92
N THR A 36 17.79 -4.34 -9.64
CA THR A 36 18.03 -3.25 -10.59
C THR A 36 18.65 -3.77 -11.90
N ARG A 37 19.60 -4.71 -11.84
CA ARG A 37 20.17 -5.34 -13.04
C ARG A 37 19.12 -6.05 -13.88
N ARG A 38 18.20 -6.81 -13.26
CA ARG A 38 17.12 -7.51 -13.98
C ARG A 38 16.13 -6.54 -14.62
N VAL A 39 15.72 -5.53 -13.86
CA VAL A 39 14.79 -4.49 -14.32
C VAL A 39 15.38 -3.71 -15.51
N ASN A 40 16.67 -3.36 -15.44
CA ASN A 40 17.37 -2.69 -16.54
C ASN A 40 17.45 -3.55 -17.81
N ARG A 41 17.55 -4.88 -17.70
CA ARG A 41 17.53 -5.77 -18.88
C ARG A 41 16.18 -5.81 -19.58
N GLU A 42 15.10 -5.50 -18.87
CA GLU A 42 13.76 -5.37 -19.43
C GLU A 42 13.49 -3.95 -20.00
N GLY A 43 14.50 -3.08 -20.00
CA GLY A 43 14.43 -1.73 -20.54
C GLY A 43 13.68 -0.74 -19.64
N VAL A 44 13.41 -1.10 -18.39
CA VAL A 44 12.80 -0.21 -17.39
C VAL A 44 13.91 0.35 -16.52
N TRP A 45 13.91 1.66 -16.31
CA TRP A 45 14.99 2.36 -15.58
C TRP A 45 14.50 3.05 -14.31
N GLN A 46 13.18 3.01 -14.07
CA GLN A 46 12.53 3.62 -12.92
C GLN A 46 11.81 2.56 -12.09
N ALA A 47 11.87 2.72 -10.76
CA ALA A 47 11.18 1.86 -9.83
C ALA A 47 10.52 2.67 -8.72
N VAL A 48 9.42 2.15 -8.20
CA VAL A 48 8.68 2.68 -7.05
C VAL A 48 8.73 1.65 -5.94
N TYR A 49 9.04 2.11 -4.73
CA TYR A 49 9.11 1.28 -3.55
C TYR A 49 8.61 2.05 -2.35
N THR A 50 8.05 1.33 -1.38
CA THR A 50 7.61 1.90 -0.11
C THR A 50 8.43 1.31 1.01
N ALA A 51 8.73 2.11 2.03
CA ALA A 51 9.45 1.65 3.20
C ALA A 51 8.89 2.30 4.46
N GLY A 52 8.87 1.54 5.56
CA GLY A 52 8.54 2.05 6.89
C GLY A 52 9.73 2.71 7.60
N VAL A 53 10.83 2.93 6.89
CA VAL A 53 12.03 3.64 7.39
C VAL A 53 12.22 4.92 6.59
N VAL A 54 12.85 5.93 7.20
CA VAL A 54 13.14 7.19 6.52
C VAL A 54 14.12 6.95 5.38
N LEU A 55 13.70 7.31 4.16
CA LEU A 55 14.49 7.19 2.95
C LEU A 55 15.18 8.51 2.63
N PRO A 56 16.38 8.48 2.03
CA PRO A 56 16.99 9.68 1.47
C PRO A 56 16.15 10.14 0.27
N ARG A 57 15.39 11.22 0.44
CA ARG A 57 14.46 11.86 -0.52
C ARG A 57 13.17 11.06 -0.80
N PRO A 58 12.18 11.10 0.11
CA PRO A 58 10.86 10.55 -0.16
C PRO A 58 10.09 11.44 -1.16
N VAL A 59 9.29 10.82 -2.03
CA VAL A 59 8.35 11.54 -2.92
C VAL A 59 7.07 11.89 -2.18
N ALA A 60 6.60 10.98 -1.31
CA ALA A 60 5.43 11.15 -0.48
C ALA A 60 5.63 10.42 0.85
N GLU A 61 5.06 10.97 1.92
CA GLU A 61 4.98 10.35 3.23
C GLU A 61 3.50 10.17 3.60
N CYS A 62 3.13 8.96 3.99
CA CYS A 62 1.77 8.63 4.38
C CYS A 62 1.77 8.11 5.81
N ARG A 63 0.79 8.53 6.62
CA ARG A 63 0.59 8.02 7.97
C ARG A 63 -0.47 6.91 7.94
N TYR A 64 -0.15 5.76 8.54
CA TYR A 64 -1.14 4.72 8.77
C TYR A 64 -2.13 5.18 9.85
N TYR A 65 -3.42 5.18 9.51
CA TYR A 65 -4.50 5.43 10.46
C TYR A 65 -5.12 4.09 10.86
N HIS A 66 -5.27 3.87 12.17
CA HIS A 66 -5.85 2.65 12.72
C HIS A 66 -7.24 2.93 13.30
N ARG A 67 -8.22 2.09 12.98
CA ARG A 67 -9.55 2.11 13.60
C ARG A 67 -9.76 0.84 14.42
N SER A 68 -9.85 0.98 15.75
CA SER A 68 -10.08 -0.14 16.66
C SER A 68 -11.47 -0.73 16.48
N LEU A 69 -11.56 -1.90 15.83
CA LEU A 69 -12.82 -2.64 15.70
C LEU A 69 -13.16 -3.44 16.96
N ASN A 70 -12.14 -3.98 17.64
CA ASN A 70 -12.30 -4.73 18.88
C ASN A 70 -11.27 -4.26 19.93
N PRO A 71 -11.55 -3.16 20.66
CA PRO A 71 -10.60 -2.60 21.61
C PRO A 71 -10.24 -3.58 22.74
N LYS A 72 -11.19 -4.39 23.23
CA LYS A 72 -10.94 -5.36 24.32
C LYS A 72 -9.86 -6.38 23.95
N LYS A 73 -9.87 -6.88 22.71
CA LYS A 73 -8.87 -7.84 22.21
C LYS A 73 -7.52 -7.18 21.91
N LEU A 74 -7.53 -5.96 21.39
CA LEU A 74 -6.32 -5.22 21.02
C LEU A 74 -5.48 -4.84 22.25
N ILE A 75 -6.13 -4.44 23.34
CA ILE A 75 -5.44 -4.10 24.59
C ILE A 75 -4.83 -5.36 25.23
N SER A 76 -5.63 -6.42 25.37
CA SER A 76 -5.22 -7.66 26.07
C SER A 76 -4.10 -8.43 25.38
N LYS A 77 -4.07 -8.49 24.04
CA LYS A 77 -3.09 -9.31 23.31
C LYS A 77 -1.85 -8.56 22.83
N THR A 78 -1.99 -7.27 22.57
CA THR A 78 -0.98 -6.52 21.81
C THR A 78 -0.54 -5.24 22.52
N GLY A 79 -1.20 -4.84 23.62
CA GLY A 79 -0.92 -3.57 24.30
C GLY A 79 -1.14 -2.33 23.41
N LEU A 80 -1.84 -2.50 22.28
CA LEU A 80 -2.11 -1.44 21.31
C LEU A 80 -3.32 -0.64 21.80
N ASN A 81 -3.11 0.65 22.05
CA ASN A 81 -4.03 1.66 22.62
C ASN A 81 -4.19 1.62 24.16
N SER A 82 -3.88 2.75 24.83
CA SER A 82 -4.10 2.97 26.26
C SER A 82 -5.44 3.64 26.60
N GLN A 83 -6.30 3.89 25.60
CA GLN A 83 -7.51 4.69 25.78
C GLN A 83 -8.57 3.94 26.60
N THR A 84 -8.71 4.37 27.85
CA THR A 84 -9.82 4.10 28.77
C THR A 84 -11.12 4.70 28.23
N GLY A 85 -11.82 3.99 27.36
CA GLY A 85 -13.14 4.41 26.86
C GLY A 85 -13.71 3.45 25.82
N THR A 86 -14.48 2.45 26.24
CA THR A 86 -15.09 1.48 25.31
C THR A 86 -16.34 2.01 24.57
N CYS A 87 -16.86 3.18 24.94
CA CYS A 87 -18.09 3.73 24.38
C CYS A 87 -17.92 4.24 22.92
N CYS A 88 -16.81 4.91 22.63
CA CYS A 88 -16.56 5.63 21.37
C CYS A 88 -16.17 4.76 20.16
N HIS A 89 -16.00 3.43 20.33
CA HIS A 89 -15.67 2.50 19.23
C HIS A 89 -16.84 1.61 18.81
N ARG A 90 -18.04 1.81 19.37
CA ARG A 90 -19.22 0.99 19.07
C ARG A 90 -19.65 1.23 17.62
N LEU A 91 -19.52 0.19 16.80
CA LEU A 91 -20.11 0.16 15.47
C LEU A 91 -21.62 -0.10 15.57
N PRO A 92 -22.44 0.43 14.65
CA PRO A 92 -23.83 0.00 14.52
C PRO A 92 -23.88 -1.50 14.21
N HIS A 93 -24.73 -2.24 14.92
CA HIS A 93 -24.88 -3.69 14.74
C HIS A 93 -25.42 -4.09 13.36
N SER A 94 -26.07 -3.15 12.66
CA SER A 94 -26.56 -3.30 11.29
C SER A 94 -26.54 -1.96 10.58
N PHE A 95 -25.43 -1.63 9.92
CA PHE A 95 -25.46 -0.67 8.82
C PHE A 95 -25.66 -1.48 7.55
N GLN A 96 -26.89 -1.50 7.02
CA GLN A 96 -27.17 -2.05 5.70
C GLN A 96 -27.18 -0.88 4.69
N PRO A 97 -26.03 -0.50 4.10
CA PRO A 97 -26.09 0.28 2.88
C PRO A 97 -26.83 -0.59 1.86
N ALA A 98 -27.85 -0.03 1.21
CA ALA A 98 -28.67 -0.73 0.24
C ALA A 98 -27.78 -1.52 -0.74
N ALA A 99 -27.84 -2.85 -0.63
CA ALA A 99 -27.33 -3.85 -1.57
C ALA A 99 -25.97 -3.56 -2.27
N ARG A 100 -24.86 -3.51 -1.52
CA ARG A 100 -23.55 -3.74 -2.15
C ARG A 100 -23.39 -5.22 -2.45
N LYS A 101 -23.62 -5.63 -3.70
CA LYS A 101 -23.27 -6.97 -4.18
C LYS A 101 -21.75 -7.17 -4.06
N PRO A 102 -21.27 -8.37 -3.71
CA PRO A 102 -19.84 -8.68 -3.82
C PRO A 102 -19.35 -8.36 -5.24
N PRO A 103 -18.12 -7.86 -5.41
CA PRO A 103 -17.58 -7.63 -6.74
C PRO A 103 -17.59 -8.94 -7.53
N GLU A 104 -18.20 -8.91 -8.71
CA GLU A 104 -18.21 -10.08 -9.59
C GLU A 104 -16.77 -10.46 -10.00
N PRO A 105 -16.48 -11.76 -10.21
CA PRO A 105 -15.19 -12.20 -10.69
C PRO A 105 -14.81 -11.45 -11.97
N LEU A 106 -13.53 -11.11 -12.11
CA LEU A 106 -12.96 -10.41 -13.26
C LEU A 106 -13.08 -11.25 -14.55
N HIS A 107 -14.28 -11.34 -15.12
CA HIS A 107 -14.44 -11.67 -16.53
C HIS A 107 -13.87 -10.51 -17.33
N HIS A 108 -13.13 -10.81 -18.40
CA HIS A 108 -12.51 -9.82 -19.28
C HIS A 108 -13.58 -8.87 -19.86
N HIS A 109 -13.83 -7.75 -19.18
CA HIS A 109 -14.56 -6.63 -19.76
C HIS A 109 -13.59 -5.84 -20.63
N PRO A 110 -13.84 -5.74 -21.93
CA PRO A 110 -13.05 -4.86 -22.77
C PRO A 110 -13.45 -3.41 -22.47
N SER A 111 -12.45 -2.55 -22.30
CA SER A 111 -12.47 -1.15 -22.75
C SER A 111 -13.33 -0.06 -22.06
N SER A 112 -13.90 -0.26 -20.87
CA SER A 112 -14.35 0.89 -20.05
C SER A 112 -13.45 1.06 -18.84
N GLN A 113 -12.80 2.22 -18.72
CA GLN A 113 -11.99 2.58 -17.55
C GLN A 113 -12.80 2.26 -16.28
N SER A 114 -12.24 1.41 -15.43
CA SER A 114 -12.87 1.04 -14.17
C SER A 114 -13.27 2.31 -13.39
N PRO A 115 -14.37 2.30 -12.62
CA PRO A 115 -14.76 3.44 -11.76
C PRO A 115 -13.60 3.91 -10.86
N THR A 116 -12.72 2.99 -10.48
CA THR A 116 -11.47 3.23 -9.76
C THR A 116 -10.46 4.06 -10.56
N GLN A 117 -10.33 3.81 -11.86
CA GLN A 117 -9.43 4.57 -12.74
C GLN A 117 -9.93 6.00 -12.94
N ARG A 118 -11.26 6.20 -13.08
CA ARG A 118 -11.87 7.54 -13.16
C ARG A 118 -11.72 8.35 -11.87
N HIS A 119 -11.90 7.73 -10.71
CA HIS A 119 -11.66 8.40 -9.42
C HIS A 119 -10.18 8.75 -9.23
N LEU A 120 -9.28 7.87 -9.68
CA LEU A 120 -7.85 8.14 -9.62
C LEU A 120 -7.48 9.34 -10.50
N GLU A 121 -7.96 9.37 -11.75
CA GLU A 121 -7.78 10.49 -12.68
C GLU A 121 -8.38 11.80 -12.13
N ALA A 122 -9.58 11.76 -11.53
CA ALA A 122 -10.23 12.93 -10.95
C ALA A 122 -9.46 13.51 -9.74
N ASN A 123 -8.95 12.65 -8.85
CA ASN A 123 -8.12 13.10 -7.73
C ASN A 123 -6.76 13.63 -8.18
N MET A 124 -6.20 13.08 -9.27
CA MET A 124 -4.96 13.57 -9.87
C MET A 124 -5.14 14.90 -10.61
N ALA A 125 -6.35 15.21 -11.10
CA ALA A 125 -6.67 16.49 -11.74
C ALA A 125 -6.94 17.64 -10.76
N GLN A 126 -7.13 17.33 -9.47
CA GLN A 126 -7.37 18.31 -8.40
C GLN A 126 -6.08 18.71 -7.65
N LEU A 127 -4.94 18.13 -7.99
CA LEU A 127 -3.59 18.46 -7.50
C LEU A 127 -2.78 19.18 -8.59
#